data_AF-A0A820SNF3-F1
#
_entry.id   AF-A0A820SNF3-F1
#
_cell.length_a   1.000
_cell.length_b   1.000
_cell.length_c   1.000
_cell.angle_alpha   90.00
_cell.angle_beta   90.00
_cell.angle_gamma   90.00
#
_symmetry.space_group_name_H-M   'P 1'
#
loop_
_entity.id
_entity.type
_entity.pdbx_description
1 polymer ?
#
loop_
_entity_poly.entity_id
_entity_poly.type
_entity_poly.pdbx_seq_one_letter_code
_entity_poly.pdbx_strand_id
1 'polypeptide(L)'
;KPNFNHYLFETITVLIRTSVTQNPGVLSQFEQLLFPVFTPIFADDIAEFVPYVLQILGFLLESHRLGSIPLPDAYRILFQSILTPAFWDRSGNIPALSRLLQAYIEKAAETIVLEKLVNKF
;
A
#
# COMPACT_ATOMS: atom_id res chain seq x y z
N LYS A 1 20.33 -11.55 5.80
CA LYS A 1 21.22 -10.36 5.64
C LYS A 1 20.34 -9.15 5.37
N PRO A 2 20.16 -8.23 6.33
CA PRO A 2 19.18 -7.13 6.22
C PRO A 2 19.36 -6.28 4.95
N ASN A 3 20.60 -6.10 4.49
CA ASN A 3 20.91 -5.32 3.28
C ASN A 3 20.33 -5.93 2.00
N PHE A 4 20.29 -7.25 1.87
CA PHE A 4 19.76 -7.89 0.65
C PHE A 4 18.25 -7.61 0.51
N ASN A 5 17.50 -7.83 1.59
CA ASN A 5 16.05 -7.60 1.61
C ASN A 5 15.74 -6.12 1.34
N HIS A 6 16.48 -5.20 1.98
CA HIS A 6 16.35 -3.77 1.72
C HIS A 6 16.58 -3.44 0.23
N TYR A 7 17.70 -3.86 -0.36
CA TYR A 7 17.99 -3.58 -1.77
C TYR A 7 17.01 -4.24 -2.73
N LEU A 8 16.45 -5.40 -2.37
CA LEU A 8 15.41 -6.07 -3.16
C LEU A 8 14.16 -5.19 -3.27
N PHE A 9 13.63 -4.72 -2.13
CA PHE A 9 12.43 -3.87 -2.12
C PHE A 9 12.68 -2.49 -2.75
N GLU A 10 13.86 -1.92 -2.57
CA GLU A 10 14.26 -0.69 -3.27
C GLU A 10 14.29 -0.89 -4.79
N THR A 11 14.87 -2.01 -5.25
CA THR A 11 14.92 -2.33 -6.69
C THR A 11 13.51 -2.48 -7.27
N ILE A 12 12.60 -3.16 -6.56
CA ILE A 12 11.19 -3.28 -6.94
C ILE A 12 10.54 -1.88 -7.03
N THR A 13 10.75 -1.03 -6.03
CA THR A 13 10.17 0.32 -6.00
C THR A 13 10.67 1.18 -7.16
N VAL A 14 11.98 1.13 -7.45
CA VAL A 14 12.59 1.83 -8.59
C VAL A 14 12.02 1.33 -9.92
N LEU A 15 11.84 0.00 -10.06
CA LEU A 15 11.26 -0.60 -11.26
C LEU A 15 9.83 -0.13 -11.51
N ILE A 16 8.97 -0.18 -10.47
CA ILE A 16 7.59 0.30 -10.54
C ILE A 16 7.59 1.78 -10.94
N ARG A 17 8.34 2.63 -10.22
CA ARG A 17 8.40 4.07 -10.48
C ARG A 17 8.78 4.38 -11.92
N THR A 18 9.84 3.74 -12.41
CA THR A 18 10.36 3.98 -13.77
C THR A 18 9.33 3.54 -14.82
N SER A 19 8.72 2.37 -14.62
CA SER A 19 7.74 1.81 -15.56
C SER A 19 6.45 2.64 -15.61
N VAL A 20 5.93 3.04 -14.46
CA VAL A 20 4.71 3.87 -14.36
C VAL A 20 4.95 5.28 -14.93
N THR A 21 6.15 5.84 -14.73
CA THR A 21 6.52 7.14 -15.33
C THR A 21 6.52 7.08 -16.86
N GLN A 22 7.00 5.96 -17.44
CA GLN A 22 7.02 5.77 -18.89
C GLN A 22 5.63 5.44 -19.47
N ASN A 23 4.85 4.63 -18.77
CA ASN A 23 3.51 4.25 -19.19
C ASN A 23 2.59 4.11 -17.96
N PRO A 24 1.78 5.13 -17.64
CA PRO A 24 0.88 5.08 -16.48
C PRO A 24 -0.13 3.92 -16.50
N GLY A 25 -0.42 3.35 -17.67
CA GLY A 25 -1.35 2.23 -17.83
C GLY A 25 -0.85 0.90 -17.24
N VAL A 26 0.43 0.79 -16.89
CA VAL A 26 0.99 -0.45 -16.28
C VAL A 26 0.77 -0.53 -14.77
N LEU A 27 0.32 0.56 -14.12
CA LEU A 27 0.14 0.60 -12.68
C LEU A 27 -0.80 -0.51 -12.18
N SER A 28 -1.95 -0.69 -12.83
CA SER A 28 -2.92 -1.73 -12.50
C SER A 28 -2.35 -3.15 -12.68
N GLN A 29 -1.42 -3.35 -13.61
CA GLN A 29 -0.75 -4.64 -13.81
C GLN A 29 0.20 -4.94 -12.65
N PHE A 30 0.95 -3.94 -12.17
CA PHE A 30 1.79 -4.10 -10.99
C PHE A 30 0.93 -4.45 -9.77
N GLU A 31 -0.19 -3.77 -9.57
CA GLU A 31 -1.10 -4.08 -8.46
C GLU A 31 -1.63 -5.52 -8.55
N GLN A 32 -2.13 -5.94 -9.72
CA GLN A 32 -2.62 -7.30 -9.93
C GLN A 32 -1.56 -8.38 -9.65
N LEU A 33 -0.29 -8.10 -9.96
CA LEU A 33 0.81 -9.04 -9.73
C LEU A 33 1.33 -9.02 -8.28
N LEU A 34 1.40 -7.84 -7.66
CA LEU A 34 2.04 -7.66 -6.36
C LEU A 34 1.09 -7.94 -5.19
N PHE A 35 -0.20 -7.62 -5.30
CA PHE A 35 -1.15 -7.89 -4.22
C PHE A 35 -1.16 -9.36 -3.78
N PRO A 36 -1.26 -10.35 -4.69
CA PRO A 36 -1.20 -11.77 -4.32
C PRO A 36 0.11 -12.18 -3.66
N VAL A 37 1.22 -11.51 -3.97
CA VAL A 37 2.54 -11.75 -3.35
C VAL A 37 2.59 -11.15 -1.95
N PHE A 38 1.92 -10.03 -1.72
CA PHE A 38 1.89 -9.34 -0.44
C PHE A 38 0.90 -9.95 0.56
N THR A 39 -0.21 -10.52 0.09
CA THR A 39 -1.20 -11.18 0.96
C THR A 39 -0.61 -12.20 1.94
N PRO A 40 0.20 -13.19 1.51
CA PRO A 40 0.79 -14.15 2.43
C PRO A 40 1.79 -13.51 3.41
N ILE A 41 2.49 -12.43 3.02
CA ILE A 41 3.39 -11.71 3.93
C ILE A 41 2.62 -11.16 5.14
N PHE A 42 1.40 -10.66 4.92
CA PHE A 42 0.52 -10.20 5.99
C PHE A 42 -0.11 -11.36 6.77
N ALA A 43 -0.57 -12.40 6.07
CA ALA A 43 -1.25 -13.54 6.70
C ALA A 43 -0.31 -14.37 7.59
N ASP A 44 0.92 -14.60 7.13
CA ASP A 44 1.96 -15.34 7.85
C ASP A 44 2.73 -14.45 8.84
N ASP A 45 2.34 -13.17 8.95
CA ASP A 45 2.91 -12.20 9.88
C ASP A 45 4.44 -12.06 9.79
N ILE A 46 4.97 -12.01 8.55
CA ILE A 46 6.41 -11.92 8.29
C ILE A 46 6.90 -10.50 8.58
N ALA A 47 7.11 -10.21 9.87
CA ALA A 47 7.35 -8.87 10.40
C ALA A 47 8.50 -8.10 9.72
N GLU A 48 9.54 -8.80 9.25
CA GLU A 48 10.68 -8.17 8.58
C GLU A 48 10.35 -7.57 7.21
N PHE A 49 9.27 -8.00 6.55
CA PHE A 49 8.86 -7.53 5.23
C PHE A 49 7.69 -6.55 5.27
N VAL A 50 6.86 -6.60 6.32
CA VAL A 50 5.67 -5.77 6.47
C VAL A 50 5.95 -4.27 6.24
N PRO A 51 6.99 -3.64 6.83
CA PRO A 51 7.28 -2.22 6.57
C PRO A 51 7.52 -1.90 5.10
N TYR A 52 8.23 -2.77 4.38
CA TYR A 52 8.55 -2.58 2.96
C TYR A 52 7.32 -2.75 2.07
N VAL A 53 6.50 -3.75 2.37
CA VAL A 53 5.25 -3.99 1.63
C VAL A 53 4.30 -2.81 1.81
N LEU A 54 4.15 -2.31 3.04
CA LEU A 54 3.33 -1.12 3.32
C LEU A 54 3.83 0.13 2.59
N GLN A 55 5.16 0.32 2.52
CA GLN A 55 5.76 1.42 1.76
C GLN A 55 5.45 1.31 0.26
N ILE A 56 5.59 0.12 -0.33
CA ILE A 56 5.29 -0.10 -1.76
C ILE A 56 3.81 0.12 -2.04
N LEU A 57 2.92 -0.37 -1.18
CA LEU A 57 1.47 -0.14 -1.32
C LEU A 57 1.13 1.35 -1.23
N GLY A 58 1.77 2.09 -0.32
CA GLY A 58 1.63 3.54 -0.24
C GLY A 58 2.09 4.22 -1.54
N PHE A 59 3.25 3.83 -2.05
CA PHE A 59 3.79 4.35 -3.30
C PHE A 59 2.91 4.04 -4.53
N LEU A 60 2.37 2.83 -4.63
CA LEU A 60 1.43 2.45 -5.69
C LEU A 60 0.18 3.30 -5.63
N LEU A 61 -0.38 3.50 -4.43
CA LEU A 61 -1.55 4.33 -4.22
C LEU A 61 -1.28 5.81 -4.59
N GLU A 62 -0.14 6.36 -4.17
CA GLU A 62 0.31 7.71 -4.53
C GLU A 62 0.44 7.93 -6.05
N SER A 63 0.77 6.86 -6.78
CA SER A 63 0.95 6.87 -8.23
C SER A 63 -0.36 6.96 -9.02
N HIS A 64 -1.51 6.74 -8.38
CA HIS A 64 -2.81 7.00 -9.01
C HIS A 64 -3.02 8.49 -9.25
N ARG A 65 -3.80 8.84 -10.28
CA ARG A 65 -4.21 10.23 -10.50
C ARG A 65 -5.15 10.67 -9.38
N LEU A 66 -5.14 11.95 -9.04
CA LEU A 66 -6.05 12.49 -8.03
C LEU A 66 -7.51 12.25 -8.46
N GLY A 67 -8.35 11.73 -7.57
CA GLY A 67 -9.75 11.43 -7.89
C GLY A 67 -9.95 10.23 -8.81
N SER A 68 -8.96 9.34 -8.96
CA SER A 68 -9.12 8.05 -9.67
C SER A 68 -9.99 7.11 -8.84
N ILE A 69 -11.30 7.32 -8.92
CA ILE A 69 -12.34 6.51 -8.29
C ILE A 69 -12.98 5.66 -9.41
N PRO A 70 -13.21 4.36 -9.20
CA PRO A 70 -13.22 3.65 -7.92
C PRO A 70 -11.87 3.04 -7.51
N LEU A 71 -11.59 3.13 -6.21
CA LEU A 71 -10.50 2.40 -5.56
C LEU A 71 -10.69 0.88 -5.79
N PRO A 72 -9.66 0.10 -6.14
CA PRO A 72 -9.78 -1.35 -6.24
C PRO A 72 -10.17 -2.00 -4.91
N ASP A 73 -10.95 -3.09 -4.94
CA ASP A 73 -11.44 -3.78 -3.73
C ASP A 73 -10.33 -4.21 -2.77
N ALA A 74 -9.17 -4.59 -3.32
CA ALA A 74 -8.01 -4.96 -2.53
C ALA A 74 -7.53 -3.83 -1.60
N TYR A 75 -7.58 -2.57 -2.07
CA TYR A 75 -7.25 -1.42 -1.24
C TYR A 75 -8.37 -1.09 -0.24
N ARG A 76 -9.64 -1.38 -0.53
CA ARG A 76 -10.72 -1.21 0.47
C ARG A 76 -10.53 -2.16 1.65
N ILE A 77 -10.26 -3.43 1.37
CA ILE A 77 -10.03 -4.47 2.39
C ILE A 77 -8.76 -4.13 3.20
N LEU A 78 -7.70 -3.71 2.52
CA LEU A 78 -6.47 -3.25 3.16
C LEU A 78 -6.73 -2.04 4.07
N PHE A 79 -7.51 -1.07 3.62
CA PHE A 79 -7.84 0.12 4.41
C PHE A 79 -8.48 -0.25 5.76
N GLN A 80 -9.45 -1.18 5.76
CA GLN A 80 -10.05 -1.68 7.01
C GLN A 80 -9.01 -2.32 7.93
N SER A 81 -8.09 -3.09 7.34
CA SER A 81 -7.06 -3.84 8.08
C SER A 81 -6.07 -2.91 8.77
N ILE A 82 -5.59 -1.86 8.06
CA ILE A 82 -4.60 -0.93 8.60
C ILE A 82 -5.14 -0.01 9.69
N LEU A 83 -6.47 0.10 9.86
CA LEU A 83 -7.08 0.84 10.96
C LEU A 83 -7.12 0.04 12.28
N THR A 84 -6.79 -1.25 12.25
CA THR A 84 -6.73 -2.08 13.46
C THR A 84 -5.46 -1.83 14.27
N PRO A 85 -5.50 -1.84 15.61
CA PRO A 85 -4.33 -1.56 16.45
C PRO A 85 -3.12 -2.46 16.19
N ALA A 86 -3.35 -3.73 15.82
CA ALA A 86 -2.31 -4.74 15.63
C ALA A 86 -1.21 -4.31 14.63
N PHE A 87 -1.57 -3.54 13.60
CA PHE A 87 -0.59 -3.04 12.63
C PHE A 87 0.31 -1.94 13.22
N TRP A 88 -0.20 -1.17 14.17
CA TRP A 88 0.46 0.00 14.78
C TRP A 88 1.32 -0.34 16.01
N ASP A 89 1.13 -1.50 16.61
CA ASP A 89 1.92 -1.95 17.78
C ASP A 89 3.41 -2.07 17.47
N ARG A 90 3.77 -2.31 16.21
CA ARG A 90 5.16 -2.41 15.77
C ARG A 90 5.67 -1.07 15.30
N SER A 91 6.59 -0.48 16.07
CA SER A 91 7.20 0.82 15.76
C SER A 91 7.82 0.90 14.37
N GLY A 92 8.36 -0.22 13.84
CA GLY A 92 8.90 -0.29 12.48
C GLY A 92 7.88 -0.10 11.36
N ASN A 93 6.60 -0.38 11.62
CA ASN A 93 5.52 -0.18 10.65
C ASN A 93 5.01 1.26 10.62
N ILE A 94 5.12 2.00 11.73
CA ILE A 94 4.45 3.29 11.94
C ILE A 94 4.73 4.29 10.80
N PRO A 95 5.99 4.49 10.34
CA PRO A 95 6.26 5.43 9.25
C PRO A 95 5.59 5.01 7.93
N ALA A 96 5.61 3.71 7.63
CA ALA A 96 5.02 3.15 6.40
C ALA A 96 3.49 3.23 6.42
N LEU A 97 2.87 2.89 7.56
CA LEU A 97 1.42 2.99 7.77
C LEU A 97 0.96 4.44 7.67
N SER A 98 1.69 5.36 8.30
CA SER A 98 1.34 6.78 8.28
C SER A 98 1.35 7.33 6.85
N ARG A 99 2.36 6.95 6.05
CA ARG A 99 2.45 7.32 4.63
C ARG A 99 1.31 6.71 3.82
N LEU A 100 1.03 5.41 4.00
CA LEU A 100 -0.06 4.74 3.31
C LEU A 100 -1.41 5.40 3.62
N LEU A 101 -1.67 5.72 4.90
CA LEU A 101 -2.90 6.40 5.31
C LEU A 101 -3.03 7.81 4.69
N GLN A 102 -1.93 8.56 4.60
CA GLN A 102 -1.91 9.85 3.90
C GLN A 102 -2.25 9.67 2.42
N ALA A 103 -1.65 8.67 1.75
CA ALA A 103 -1.94 8.37 0.35
C ALA A 103 -3.44 8.03 0.13
N TYR A 104 -4.05 7.26 1.04
CA TYR A 104 -5.49 7.00 1.02
C TYR A 104 -6.32 8.28 1.10
N ILE A 105 -5.97 9.19 2.01
CA ILE A 105 -6.69 10.45 2.18
C ILE A 105 -6.51 11.33 0.93
N GLU A 106 -5.30 11.47 0.41
CA GLU A 106 -5.04 12.31 -0.76
C GLU A 106 -5.69 11.80 -2.05
N LYS A 107 -5.79 10.48 -2.22
CA LYS A 107 -6.24 9.87 -3.49
C LYS A 107 -7.67 9.37 -3.46
N ALA A 108 -8.18 9.00 -2.31
CA ALA A 108 -9.46 8.29 -2.15
C ALA A 108 -10.35 8.85 -1.02
N ALA A 109 -10.13 10.07 -0.53
CA ALA A 109 -10.96 10.68 0.52
C ALA A 109 -12.46 10.62 0.20
N GLU A 110 -12.86 10.96 -1.03
CA GLU A 110 -14.27 10.93 -1.44
C GLU A 110 -14.85 9.52 -1.34
N THR A 111 -14.12 8.50 -1.82
CA THR A 111 -14.52 7.09 -1.70
C THR A 111 -14.66 6.67 -0.24
N ILE A 112 -13.68 7.04 0.60
CA ILE A 112 -13.69 6.71 2.04
C ILE A 112 -14.93 7.27 2.72
N VAL A 113 -15.33 8.50 2.39
CA VAL A 113 -16.53 9.16 2.94
C VAL A 113 -17.81 8.54 2.39
N LEU A 114 -17.92 8.40 1.08
CA LEU A 114 -19.12 7.87 0.40
C LEU A 114 -19.43 6.44 0.83
N GLU A 115 -18.40 5.61 0.92
CA GLU A 115 -18.53 4.19 1.29
C GLU A 115 -18.50 3.96 2.80
N LYS A 116 -18.35 5.03 3.61
CA LYS A 116 -18.30 4.98 5.08
C LYS A 116 -17.26 3.98 5.59
N LEU A 117 -16.07 4.02 4.99
CA LEU A 117 -14.99 3.09 5.33
C LEU A 117 -14.38 3.36 6.72
N VAL A 118 -14.64 4.51 7.33
CA VAL A 118 -14.31 4.75 8.74
C VAL A 118 -15.55 4.42 9.57
N ASN A 119 -15.43 3.43 10.46
CA ASN A 119 -16.50 3.11 11.40
C ASN A 119 -16.85 4.36 12.23
N LYS A 120 -18.14 4.64 12.41
CA LYS A 120 -18.60 5.68 13.33
C LYS A 120 -18.07 5.31 14.72
N PHE A 121 -17.25 6.20 15.29
CA PHE A 121 -16.89 6.19 16.71
C PHE A 121 -18.15 6.27 17.58
#